data_AF-A0A942Y2Z9-F1
#
_entry.id   AF-A0A942Y2Z9-F1
#
_cell.length_a   1.000
_cell.length_b   1.000
_cell.length_c   1.000
_cell.angle_alpha   90.00
_cell.angle_beta   90.00
_cell.angle_gamma   90.00
#
_symmetry.space_group_name_H-M   'P 1'
#
loop_
_entity.id
_entity.type
_entity.pdbx_description
1 polymer ?
#
loop_
_entity_poly.entity_id
_entity_poly.type
_entity_poly.pdbx_seq_one_letter_code
_entity_poly.pdbx_strand_id
1 'polypeptide(L)'
;MTQPKKYIELSEIIQEMRRVQKRLEKASVEIFNLAKNKAEAERKYKVALRQEILTLKSEGYAATLINDLSKGKEEIAQLRLERDIAKELYTGGLESMKQTRTEASLLQTISKYND
;
A
#
# COMPACT_ATOMS: atom_id res chain seq x y z
N MET A 1 36.23 -11.76 36.15
CA MET A 1 34.84 -11.38 36.40
C MET A 1 34.13 -11.31 35.06
N THR A 2 33.44 -12.38 34.70
CA THR A 2 32.62 -12.45 33.48
C THR A 2 31.34 -11.68 33.75
N GLN A 3 31.08 -10.62 32.98
CA GLN A 3 29.82 -9.87 33.04
C GLN A 3 28.63 -10.83 32.93
N PRO A 4 27.57 -10.72 33.76
CA PRO A 4 26.40 -11.55 33.60
C PRO A 4 25.77 -11.24 32.23
N LYS A 5 25.58 -12.28 31.40
CA LYS A 5 24.76 -12.18 30.19
C LYS A 5 23.42 -11.56 30.61
N LYS A 6 23.10 -10.39 30.07
CA LYS A 6 21.79 -9.78 30.24
C LYS A 6 20.81 -10.61 29.41
N TYR A 7 20.19 -11.60 30.04
CA TYR A 7 19.11 -12.37 29.43
C TYR A 7 17.96 -11.40 29.17
N ILE A 8 17.46 -11.37 27.93
CA ILE A 8 16.17 -10.73 27.68
C ILE A 8 15.14 -11.65 28.33
N GLU A 9 14.37 -11.12 29.26
CA GLU A 9 13.36 -11.91 29.95
C GLU A 9 12.36 -12.43 28.93
N LEU A 10 12.04 -13.73 28.97
CA LEU A 10 11.06 -14.35 28.06
C LEU A 10 9.73 -13.59 28.06
N SER A 11 9.37 -13.00 29.20
CA SER A 11 8.20 -12.14 29.36
C SER A 11 8.24 -10.89 28.49
N GLU A 12 9.40 -10.24 28.31
CA GLU A 12 9.60 -9.08 27.44
C GLU A 12 9.41 -9.47 25.97
N ILE A 13 10.00 -10.59 25.54
CA ILE A 13 9.85 -11.11 24.18
C ILE A 13 8.38 -11.39 23.86
N ILE A 14 7.67 -12.05 24.79
CA ILE A 14 6.23 -12.33 24.63
C ILE A 14 5.42 -11.03 24.52
N GLN A 15 5.76 -10.00 25.30
CA GLN A 15 5.09 -8.70 25.21
C GLN A 15 5.32 -8.02 23.86
N GLU A 16 6.55 -8.00 23.35
CA GLU A 16 6.85 -7.44 22.03
C GLU A 16 6.18 -8.22 20.90
N MET A 17 6.16 -9.56 20.97
CA MET A 17 5.44 -10.39 20.00
C MET A 17 3.95 -10.07 19.97
N ARG A 18 3.31 -9.88 21.13
CA ARG A 18 1.89 -9.44 21.20
C ARG A 18 1.68 -8.04 20.62
N ARG A 19 2.64 -7.12 20.78
CA ARG A 19 2.57 -5.78 20.17
C ARG A 19 2.67 -5.85 18.66
N VAL A 20 3.61 -6.65 18.14
CA VAL A 20 3.77 -6.88 16.70
C VAL A 20 2.52 -7.53 16.09
N GLN A 21 1.93 -8.52 16.78
CA GLN A 21 0.66 -9.13 16.36
C GLN A 21 -0.45 -8.08 16.20
N LYS A 22 -0.67 -7.22 17.21
CA LYS A 22 -1.67 -6.14 17.14
C LYS A 22 -1.38 -5.15 16.01
N ARG A 23 -0.12 -4.86 15.73
CA ARG A 23 0.28 -4.00 14.59
C ARG A 23 -0.06 -4.67 13.25
N LEU A 24 0.20 -5.97 13.11
CA LEU A 24 -0.14 -6.74 11.91
C LEU A 24 -1.66 -6.82 11.68
N GLU A 25 -2.46 -7.02 12.72
CA GLU A 25 -3.93 -7.01 12.61
C GLU A 25 -4.44 -5.67 12.07
N LYS A 26 -3.97 -4.56 12.66
CA LYS A 26 -4.32 -3.21 12.19
C LYS A 26 -3.85 -2.96 10.75
N ALA A 27 -2.61 -3.31 10.44
CA ALA A 27 -2.05 -3.15 9.10
C ALA A 27 -2.85 -3.95 8.06
N SER A 28 -3.30 -5.17 8.40
CA SER A 28 -4.10 -5.98 7.49
C SER A 28 -5.43 -5.31 7.13
N VAL A 29 -6.14 -4.77 8.12
CA VAL A 29 -7.41 -4.04 7.88
C VAL A 29 -7.16 -2.82 6.98
N GLU A 30 -6.10 -2.06 7.29
CA GLU A 30 -5.79 -0.86 6.51
C GLU A 30 -5.40 -1.19 5.07
N ILE A 31 -4.65 -2.27 4.84
CA ILE A 31 -4.31 -2.74 3.49
C ILE A 31 -5.55 -3.09 2.68
N PHE A 32 -6.60 -3.67 3.30
CA PHE A 32 -7.86 -3.94 2.60
C PHE A 32 -8.56 -2.63 2.19
N ASN A 33 -8.56 -1.62 3.05
CA ASN A 33 -9.10 -0.30 2.72
C ASN A 33 -8.31 0.36 1.58
N LEU A 34 -6.98 0.33 1.63
CA LEU A 34 -6.11 0.84 0.58
C LEU A 34 -6.31 0.10 -0.75
N ALA A 35 -6.48 -1.22 -0.71
CA ALA A 35 -6.77 -2.02 -1.90
C ALA A 35 -8.10 -1.61 -2.56
N LYS A 36 -9.14 -1.42 -1.75
CA LYS A 36 -10.44 -0.95 -2.20
C LYS A 36 -10.34 0.44 -2.82
N ASN A 37 -9.70 1.39 -2.13
CA ASN A 37 -9.51 2.76 -2.60
C ASN A 37 -8.75 2.80 -3.93
N LYS A 38 -7.67 2.02 -4.05
CA LYS A 38 -6.91 1.85 -5.30
C LYS A 38 -7.80 1.35 -6.44
N ALA A 39 -8.62 0.31 -6.19
CA ALA A 39 -9.51 -0.25 -7.20
C ALA A 39 -10.60 0.75 -7.63
N GLU A 40 -11.16 1.50 -6.69
CA GLU A 40 -12.17 2.52 -6.96
C GLU A 40 -11.59 3.69 -7.76
N ALA A 41 -10.39 4.18 -7.39
CA ALA A 41 -9.71 5.25 -8.11
C ALA A 41 -9.35 4.83 -9.55
N GLU A 42 -8.83 3.61 -9.74
CA GLU A 42 -8.58 3.05 -11.07
C GLU A 42 -9.85 3.01 -11.92
N ARG A 43 -10.96 2.55 -11.34
CA ARG A 43 -12.25 2.50 -12.04
C ARG A 43 -12.70 3.89 -12.46
N LYS A 44 -12.69 4.86 -11.53
CA LYS A 44 -13.11 6.25 -11.81
C LYS A 44 -12.28 6.84 -12.95
N TYR A 45 -10.95 6.73 -12.87
CA TYR A 45 -10.05 7.21 -13.91
C TYR A 45 -10.33 6.55 -15.27
N LYS A 46 -10.43 5.21 -15.34
CA LYS A 46 -10.66 4.51 -16.62
C LYS A 46 -11.99 4.85 -17.26
N VAL A 47 -13.05 5.00 -16.46
CA VAL A 47 -14.38 5.36 -16.96
C VAL A 47 -14.36 6.78 -17.54
N ALA A 48 -13.86 7.76 -16.78
CA ALA A 48 -13.78 9.15 -17.22
C ALA A 48 -12.90 9.31 -18.47
N LEU A 49 -11.71 8.68 -18.48
CA LEU A 49 -10.82 8.70 -19.64
C LEU A 49 -11.51 8.12 -20.89
N ARG A 50 -12.21 7.00 -20.75
CA ARG A 50 -12.91 6.38 -21.88
C ARG A 50 -14.04 7.26 -22.41
N GLN A 51 -14.80 7.89 -21.52
CA GLN A 51 -15.87 8.81 -21.91
C GLN A 51 -15.30 9.98 -22.72
N GLU A 52 -14.22 10.59 -22.25
CA GLU A 52 -13.58 11.70 -22.96
C GLU A 52 -13.02 11.29 -24.32
N ILE A 53 -12.38 10.12 -24.40
CA ILE A 53 -11.90 9.57 -25.68
C ILE A 53 -13.05 9.43 -26.68
N LEU A 54 -14.23 8.97 -26.23
CA LEU A 54 -15.40 8.83 -27.08
C LEU A 54 -15.97 10.19 -27.51
N THR A 55 -15.99 11.17 -26.60
CA THR A 55 -16.39 12.56 -26.90
C THR A 55 -15.49 13.16 -27.98
N LEU A 56 -14.17 13.19 -27.77
CA LEU A 56 -13.22 13.76 -28.74
C LEU A 56 -13.26 13.01 -30.08
N LYS A 57 -13.49 11.69 -30.07
CA LYS A 57 -13.68 10.91 -31.30
C LYS A 57 -14.95 11.35 -32.04
N SER A 58 -16.04 11.61 -31.33
CA SER A 58 -17.30 12.08 -31.93
C SER A 58 -17.19 13.50 -32.49
N GLU A 59 -16.34 14.33 -31.89
CA GLU A 59 -16.01 15.69 -32.35
C GLU A 59 -15.05 15.71 -33.57
N GLY A 60 -14.52 14.55 -33.97
CA GLY A 60 -13.70 14.41 -35.17
C GLY A 60 -12.21 14.68 -34.98
N TYR A 61 -11.72 14.72 -33.74
CA TYR A 61 -10.28 14.86 -33.48
C TYR A 61 -9.48 13.68 -34.06
N ALA A 62 -8.27 13.96 -34.53
CA ALA A 62 -7.37 12.94 -35.06
C ALA A 62 -7.03 11.90 -33.97
N ALA A 63 -7.07 10.62 -34.32
CA ALA A 63 -6.82 9.52 -33.38
C ALA A 63 -5.46 9.60 -32.67
N THR A 64 -4.46 10.20 -33.33
CA THR A 64 -3.13 10.45 -32.77
C THR A 64 -3.12 11.48 -31.65
N LEU A 65 -4.08 12.43 -31.63
CA LEU A 65 -4.17 13.51 -30.64
C LEU A 65 -5.10 13.19 -29.48
N ILE A 66 -6.11 12.33 -29.70
CA ILE A 66 -7.16 12.05 -28.70
C ILE A 66 -6.56 11.62 -27.35
N ASN A 67 -5.53 10.76 -27.36
CA ASN A 67 -4.95 10.25 -26.11
C ASN A 67 -4.32 11.38 -25.27
N ASP A 68 -3.57 12.26 -25.92
CA ASP A 68 -2.86 13.35 -25.27
C ASP A 68 -3.84 14.41 -24.78
N LEU A 69 -4.85 14.76 -25.59
CA LEU A 69 -5.91 15.68 -25.22
C LEU A 69 -6.73 15.16 -24.04
N SER A 70 -7.19 13.90 -24.10
CA SER A 70 -7.98 13.31 -23.00
C SER A 70 -7.18 13.25 -21.70
N LYS A 71 -5.88 12.92 -21.75
CA LYS A 71 -5.03 12.88 -20.54
C LYS A 71 -4.63 14.27 -20.03
N GLY A 72 -4.62 15.27 -20.91
CA GLY A 72 -4.33 16.66 -20.57
C GLY A 72 -5.53 17.40 -19.97
N LYS A 73 -6.76 16.91 -20.18
CA LYS A 73 -7.97 17.46 -19.54
C LYS A 73 -7.83 17.43 -18.03
N GLU A 74 -8.01 18.58 -17.40
CA GLU A 74 -7.75 18.81 -15.97
C GLU A 74 -8.43 17.77 -15.07
N GLU A 75 -9.70 17.47 -15.29
CA GLU A 75 -10.46 16.46 -14.55
C GLU A 75 -9.83 15.06 -14.64
N ILE A 76 -9.40 14.64 -15.84
CA ILE A 76 -8.79 13.32 -16.05
C ILE A 76 -7.38 13.28 -15.47
N ALA A 77 -6.62 14.36 -15.59
CA ALA A 77 -5.30 14.49 -14.98
C ALA A 77 -5.40 14.37 -13.44
N GLN A 78 -6.40 15.00 -12.84
CA GLN A 78 -6.67 14.91 -11.40
C GLN A 78 -7.04 13.48 -10.99
N LEU A 79 -7.95 12.83 -11.71
CA LEU A 79 -8.31 11.43 -11.45
C LEU A 79 -7.10 10.48 -11.63
N ARG A 80 -6.20 10.78 -12.57
CA ARG A 80 -4.95 10.02 -12.75
C ARG A 80 -4.03 10.17 -11.55
N LEU A 81 -3.87 11.39 -11.04
CA LEU A 81 -3.08 11.68 -9.85
C LEU A 81 -3.63 10.93 -8.63
N GLU A 82 -4.94 10.98 -8.40
CA GLU A 82 -5.58 10.27 -7.28
C GLU A 82 -5.38 8.75 -7.37
N ARG A 83 -5.52 8.19 -8.57
CA ARG A 83 -5.23 6.78 -8.84
C ARG A 83 -3.78 6.43 -8.52
N ASP A 84 -2.84 7.25 -8.95
CA ASP A 84 -1.41 7.01 -8.75
C ASP A 84 -1.05 7.09 -7.26
N ILE A 85 -1.58 8.08 -6.54
CA ILE A 85 -1.44 8.19 -5.09
C ILE A 85 -2.01 6.94 -4.40
N ALA A 86 -3.23 6.52 -4.75
CA ALA A 86 -3.86 5.35 -4.14
C ALA A 86 -3.06 4.05 -4.40
N LYS A 87 -2.45 3.93 -5.59
CA LYS A 87 -1.56 2.81 -5.93
C LYS A 87 -0.30 2.84 -5.07
N GLU A 88 0.37 3.98 -4.94
CA GLU A 88 1.61 4.09 -4.16
C GLU A 88 1.35 3.88 -2.66
N LEU A 89 0.23 4.40 -2.14
CA LEU A 89 -0.18 4.14 -0.74
C LEU A 89 -0.42 2.66 -0.48
N TYR A 90 -1.13 1.96 -1.37
CA TYR A 90 -1.33 0.53 -1.24
C TYR A 90 -0.01 -0.25 -1.25
N THR A 91 0.89 0.07 -2.18
CA THR A 91 2.23 -0.56 -2.28
C THR A 91 3.05 -0.30 -1.00
N GLY A 92 3.08 0.95 -0.54
CA GLY A 92 3.77 1.31 0.71
C GLY A 92 3.20 0.59 1.93
N GLY A 93 1.87 0.42 2.00
CA GLY A 93 1.21 -0.36 3.04
C GLY A 93 1.64 -1.83 3.04
N LEU A 94 1.72 -2.48 1.88
CA LEU A 94 2.21 -3.84 1.74
C LEU A 94 3.67 -3.99 2.22
N GLU A 95 4.54 -3.06 1.84
CA GLU A 95 5.95 -3.07 2.27
C GLU A 95 6.09 -2.85 3.78
N SER A 96 5.28 -1.96 4.37
CA SER A 96 5.25 -1.75 5.83
C SER A 96 4.80 -3.00 6.58
N MET A 97 3.78 -3.71 6.09
CA MET A 97 3.34 -4.99 6.68
C MET A 97 4.44 -6.06 6.56
N LYS A 98 5.16 -6.09 5.43
CA LYS A 98 6.28 -7.02 5.23
C LYS A 98 7.42 -6.75 6.22
N GLN A 99 7.77 -5.48 6.44
CA GLN A 99 8.75 -5.10 7.47
C GLN A 99 8.32 -5.56 8.87
N THR A 100 7.04 -5.36 9.22
CA THR A 100 6.49 -5.82 10.51
C THR A 100 6.53 -7.35 10.65
N ARG A 101 6.35 -8.10 9.55
CA ARG A 101 6.51 -9.56 9.55
C ARG A 101 7.97 -10.00 9.75
N THR A 102 8.92 -9.25 9.17
CA THR A 102 10.35 -9.48 9.41
C THR A 102 10.69 -9.26 10.88
N GLU A 103 10.17 -8.21 11.51
CA GLU A 103 10.32 -7.95 12.95
C GLU A 103 9.79 -9.12 13.80
N ALA A 104 8.61 -9.65 13.49
CA ALA A 104 8.06 -10.84 14.15
C ALA A 104 8.99 -12.06 14.03
N SER A 105 9.57 -12.26 12.85
CA SER A 105 10.48 -13.40 12.57
C SER A 105 11.80 -13.28 13.34
N LEU A 106 12.30 -12.05 13.51
CA LEU A 106 13.48 -11.77 14.32
C LEU A 106 13.21 -12.08 15.80
N LEU A 107 12.08 -11.62 16.35
CA LEU A 107 11.67 -11.93 17.73
C LEU A 107 11.53 -13.43 17.96
N GLN A 108 10.91 -14.15 17.02
CA GLN A 108 10.81 -15.62 17.09
C GLN A 108 12.18 -16.29 17.07
N THR A 109 13.12 -15.77 16.26
CA THR A 109 14.50 -16.29 16.21
C THR A 109 15.21 -16.08 17.54
N ILE A 110 15.15 -14.86 18.10
CA ILE A 110 15.74 -14.54 19.41
C ILE A 110 15.17 -15.44 20.51
N SER A 111 13.87 -15.71 20.51
CA SER A 111 13.24 -16.59 21.50
C SER A 111 13.83 -17.99 21.50
N LYS A 112 14.22 -18.55 20.34
CA LYS A 112 14.80 -19.91 20.25
C LYS A 112 16.21 -20.02 20.82
N TYR A 113 16.92 -18.91 20.95
CA TYR A 113 18.29 -18.87 21.50
C TYR A 113 18.32 -18.42 22.97
N ASN A 114 17.16 -18.20 23.59
CA ASN A 114 17.02 -17.92 25.03
C ASN A 114 16.65 -19.16 25.86
N ASP A 115 16.59 -20.35 25.23
CA ASP A 115 16.57 -21.65 25.90
C ASP A 115 17.98 -22.09 26.33
#